data_AF-A0A3C2AXS9-F1
#
_entry.id   AF-A0A3C2AXS9-F1
#
_cell.length_a   1.000
_cell.length_b   1.000
_cell.length_c   1.000
_cell.angle_alpha   90.00
_cell.angle_beta   90.00
_cell.angle_gamma   90.00
#
_symmetry.space_group_name_H-M   'P 1'
#
loop_
_entity.id
_entity.type
_entity.pdbx_description
1 polymer ?
#
loop_
_entity_poly.entity_id
_entity_poly.type
_entity_poly.pdbx_seq_one_letter_code
_entity_poly.pdbx_strand_id
1 'polypeptide(L)'
;MQEATGEVWGTTARGGLNPTVKAYQGPLPEGARGIEFTTNVKPSDVGLGRPGDIALWRQGSPGVVDAGNDYVKIACTVVRNTQC
;
A
#
# COMPACT_ATOMS: atom_id res chain seq x y z
N MET A 1 14.39 0.22 9.03
CA MET A 1 13.17 1.05 9.03
C MET A 1 12.49 0.82 7.69
N GLN A 2 11.25 0.34 7.67
CA GLN A 2 10.49 -0.11 6.48
C GLN A 2 10.50 0.93 5.33
N GLU A 3 10.58 2.19 5.70
CA GLU A 3 10.55 3.36 4.82
C GLU A 3 11.86 3.57 4.05
N ALA A 4 12.97 3.04 4.58
CA ALA A 4 14.30 3.14 3.96
C ALA A 4 14.55 2.08 2.88
N THR A 5 13.68 1.06 2.79
CA THR A 5 13.82 -0.04 1.81
C THR A 5 12.94 0.14 0.58
N GLY A 6 12.14 1.21 0.50
CA GLY A 6 11.25 1.45 -0.64
C GLY A 6 10.13 0.42 -0.76
N GLU A 7 9.55 0.01 0.37
CA GLU A 7 8.50 -1.01 0.41
C GLU A 7 7.32 -0.57 1.28
N VAL A 8 6.09 -0.82 0.81
CA VAL A 8 4.86 -0.68 1.60
C VAL A 8 4.28 -2.05 1.85
N TRP A 9 4.00 -2.33 3.13
CA TRP A 9 3.55 -3.64 3.57
C TRP A 9 2.11 -3.56 4.03
N GLY A 10 1.36 -4.63 3.82
CA GLY A 10 -0.03 -4.78 4.21
C GLY A 10 -0.28 -6.17 4.75
N THR A 11 -1.12 -6.25 5.77
CA THR A 11 -1.53 -7.51 6.38
C THR A 11 -2.98 -7.84 6.00
N THR A 12 -3.44 -9.01 6.42
CA THR A 12 -4.84 -9.41 6.27
C THR A 12 -5.74 -8.41 7.00
N ALA A 13 -6.68 -7.82 6.28
CA ALA A 13 -7.68 -6.96 6.89
C ALA A 13 -8.48 -7.74 7.95
N ARG A 14 -8.98 -7.07 8.99
CA ARG A 14 -9.77 -7.71 10.06
C ARG A 14 -10.98 -8.44 9.45
N GLY A 15 -11.01 -9.77 9.55
CA GLY A 15 -12.06 -10.63 8.97
C GLY A 15 -11.87 -10.98 7.49
N GLY A 16 -10.75 -10.59 6.88
CA GLY A 16 -10.35 -11.01 5.53
C GLY A 16 -9.63 -12.35 5.55
N LEU A 17 -9.48 -12.95 4.36
CA LEU A 17 -8.81 -14.23 4.17
C LEU A 17 -7.38 -14.12 3.65
N ASN A 18 -7.03 -12.99 3.01
CA ASN A 18 -5.75 -12.83 2.32
C ASN A 18 -5.04 -11.52 2.73
N PRO A 19 -3.71 -11.57 2.96
CA PRO A 19 -2.88 -10.38 3.10
C PRO A 19 -3.05 -9.42 1.92
N THR A 20 -3.23 -8.13 2.23
CA THR A 20 -3.49 -7.11 1.22
C THR A 20 -2.85 -5.78 1.60
N VAL A 21 -2.09 -5.17 0.68
CA VAL A 21 -1.70 -3.77 0.81
C VAL A 21 -2.89 -2.89 0.42
N LYS A 22 -3.24 -1.94 1.27
CA LYS A 22 -4.32 -0.97 1.03
C LYS A 22 -3.74 0.44 1.10
N ALA A 23 -4.02 1.24 0.08
CA ALA A 23 -3.74 2.67 0.07
C ALA A 23 -4.93 3.46 -0.49
N TYR A 24 -4.86 4.78 -0.37
CA TYR A 24 -5.82 5.70 -0.96
C TYR A 24 -5.15 6.44 -2.12
N GLN A 25 -5.87 6.61 -3.23
CA GLN A 25 -5.38 7.34 -4.38
C GLN A 25 -5.38 8.84 -4.09
N GLY A 26 -4.33 9.54 -4.54
CA GLY A 26 -4.19 10.98 -4.35
C GLY A 26 -3.21 11.34 -3.22
N PRO A 27 -2.99 12.65 -3.01
CA PRO A 27 -1.99 13.13 -2.07
C PRO A 27 -2.41 12.83 -0.62
N LEU A 28 -1.41 12.70 0.26
CA LEU A 28 -1.68 12.63 1.70
C LEU A 28 -2.30 13.96 2.15
N PRO A 29 -3.48 13.97 2.80
CA PRO A 29 -4.11 15.21 3.25
C PRO A 29 -3.19 16.00 4.18
N GLU A 30 -3.24 17.33 4.09
CA GLU A 30 -2.44 18.20 4.94
C GLU A 30 -2.76 17.98 6.42
N GLY A 31 -1.72 17.84 7.26
CA GLY A 31 -1.85 17.55 8.68
C GLY A 31 -2.19 16.10 9.03
N ALA A 32 -2.43 15.22 8.05
CA ALA A 32 -2.66 13.80 8.31
C ALA A 32 -1.33 13.05 8.56
N ARG A 33 -1.39 12.06 9.46
CA ARG A 33 -0.29 11.13 9.72
C ARG A 33 -0.35 9.97 8.73
N GLY A 34 0.73 9.75 7.98
CA GLY A 34 0.81 8.64 7.03
C GLY A 34 2.02 8.73 6.11
N ILE A 35 2.00 7.90 5.07
CA ILE A 35 3.01 7.88 4.02
C ILE A 35 2.33 8.16 2.68
N GLU A 36 2.99 8.99 1.89
CA GLU A 36 2.68 9.21 0.49
C GLU A 36 3.76 8.53 -0.34
N PHE A 37 3.36 7.73 -1.32
CA PHE A 37 4.29 6.97 -2.13
C PHE A 37 3.78 6.82 -3.56
N THR A 38 4.69 6.56 -4.47
CA THR A 38 4.39 6.14 -5.84
C THR A 38 4.87 4.72 -6.07
N THR A 39 4.19 3.97 -6.94
CA THR A 39 4.59 2.61 -7.30
C THR A 39 4.23 2.30 -8.75
N ASN A 40 5.07 1.49 -9.39
CA ASN A 40 4.80 0.91 -10.70
C ASN A 40 4.04 -0.42 -10.61
N VAL A 41 3.83 -0.95 -9.40
CA VAL A 41 3.07 -2.17 -9.17
C VAL A 41 1.60 -1.85 -9.41
N LYS A 42 1.01 -2.44 -10.44
CA LYS A 42 -0.41 -2.24 -10.75
C LYS A 42 -1.27 -2.83 -9.62
N PRO A 43 -2.22 -2.05 -9.06
CA PRO A 43 -3.16 -2.57 -8.06
C PRO A 43 -4.03 -3.68 -8.64
N SER A 44 -4.35 -4.65 -7.80
CA SER A 44 -5.30 -5.74 -8.10
C SER A 44 -6.72 -5.20 -8.27
N ASP A 45 -7.04 -4.16 -7.51
CA ASP A 45 -8.36 -3.55 -7.46
C ASP A 45 -8.17 -2.04 -7.23
N VAL A 46 -8.87 -1.26 -8.03
CA VAL A 46 -9.03 0.18 -7.83
C VAL A 46 -10.53 0.42 -7.80
N GLY A 47 -10.99 1.36 -6.99
CA GLY A 47 -12.39 1.77 -7.01
C GLY A 47 -12.84 2.35 -8.36
N LEU A 48 -13.39 3.55 -8.37
CA LEU A 48 -13.72 4.24 -9.62
C LEU A 48 -12.50 4.95 -10.25
N GLY A 49 -11.30 4.79 -9.68
CA GLY A 49 -10.07 5.43 -10.13
C GLY A 49 -9.98 6.92 -9.77
N ARG A 50 -10.78 7.40 -8.82
CA ARG A 50 -10.86 8.80 -8.40
C ARG A 50 -9.92 9.06 -7.21
N PRO A 51 -9.41 10.29 -7.04
CA PRO A 51 -8.74 10.67 -5.80
C PRO A 51 -9.65 10.37 -4.59
N GLY A 52 -9.08 9.75 -3.57
CA GLY A 52 -9.79 9.22 -2.39
C GLY A 52 -10.27 7.77 -2.54
N ASP A 53 -10.28 7.21 -3.75
CA ASP A 53 -10.60 5.78 -3.94
C ASP A 53 -9.50 4.89 -3.38
N ILE A 54 -9.89 3.67 -3.03
CA ILE A 54 -9.00 2.68 -2.48
C ILE A 54 -8.26 1.97 -3.62
N ALA A 55 -6.94 1.83 -3.47
CA ALA A 55 -6.12 0.92 -4.24
C ALA A 55 -5.73 -0.28 -3.36
N LEU A 56 -5.95 -1.50 -3.88
CA LEU A 56 -5.63 -2.76 -3.20
C LEU A 56 -4.61 -3.56 -4.00
N TRP A 57 -3.63 -4.13 -3.30
CA TRP A 57 -2.71 -5.12 -3.83
C TRP A 57 -2.82 -6.41 -3.01
N ARG A 58 -3.51 -7.40 -3.57
CA ARG A 58 -3.78 -8.69 -2.93
C ARG A 58 -2.62 -9.66 -3.19
N GLN A 59 -2.38 -10.56 -2.23
CA GLN A 59 -1.46 -11.69 -2.43
C GLN A 59 -1.74 -12.42 -3.75
N GLY A 60 -0.68 -12.77 -4.48
CA GLY A 60 -0.78 -13.44 -5.79
C GLY A 60 -0.95 -12.50 -6.99
N SER A 61 -1.10 -11.19 -6.78
CA SER A 61 -1.11 -10.22 -7.89
C SER A 61 0.31 -9.89 -8.37
N PRO A 62 0.50 -9.53 -9.67
CA PRO A 62 1.82 -9.22 -10.20
C PRO A 62 2.51 -8.08 -9.43
N GLY A 63 3.74 -8.31 -8.99
CA GLY A 63 4.55 -7.34 -8.24
C GLY A 63 4.22 -7.24 -6.75
N VAL A 64 3.31 -8.06 -6.24
CA VAL A 64 3.06 -8.25 -4.81
C VAL A 64 3.92 -9.41 -4.31
N VAL A 65 4.76 -9.14 -3.32
CA VAL A 65 5.69 -10.13 -2.75
C VAL A 65 5.23 -10.52 -1.36
N ASP A 66 5.31 -11.81 -1.04
CA ASP A 66 5.07 -12.31 0.31
C ASP A 66 6.23 -11.88 1.22
N ALA A 67 5.93 -11.18 2.31
CA ALA A 67 6.90 -10.74 3.30
C ALA A 67 6.99 -11.72 4.50
N GLY A 68 6.20 -12.79 4.50
CA GLY A 68 6.03 -13.72 5.61
C GLY A 68 5.16 -13.16 6.73
N ASN A 69 4.81 -14.01 7.71
CA ASN A 69 4.00 -13.64 8.88
C ASN A 69 2.66 -12.96 8.55
N ASP A 70 1.97 -13.40 7.50
CA ASP A 70 0.71 -12.80 7.00
C ASP A 70 0.84 -11.34 6.52
N TYR A 71 2.04 -10.96 6.04
CA TYR A 71 2.27 -9.69 5.37
C TYR A 71 2.60 -9.91 3.90
N VAL A 72 2.08 -9.00 3.06
CA VAL A 72 2.52 -8.81 1.69
C VAL A 72 3.11 -7.42 1.54
N LYS A 73 3.99 -7.26 0.56
CA LYS A 73 4.65 -6.00 0.27
C LYS A 73 4.66 -5.68 -1.21
N ILE A 74 4.71 -4.38 -1.49
CA ILE A 74 4.95 -3.84 -2.83
C ILE A 74 6.16 -2.92 -2.79
N ALA A 75 6.93 -2.89 -3.87
CA ALA A 75 7.98 -1.90 -4.05
C ALA A 75 7.35 -0.53 -4.35
N CYS A 76 7.89 0.53 -3.77
CA CYS A 76 7.42 1.90 -3.93
C CYS A 76 8.54 2.92 -3.70
N THR A 77 8.31 4.14 -4.17
CA THR A 77 9.12 5.30 -3.83
C THR A 77 8.33 6.17 -2.86
N VAL A 78 8.81 6.30 -1.62
CA VAL A 78 8.19 7.19 -0.63
C VAL A 78 8.48 8.63 -1.01
N VAL A 79 7.41 9.42 -1.18
CA VAL A 79 7.46 10.85 -1.54
C VAL A 79 7.38 11.71 -0.29
N ARG A 80 6.54 11.32 0.67
CA ARG A 80 6.35 12.03 1.93
C ARG A 80 6.12 11.04 3.06
N ASN A 81 6.72 11.30 4.21
CA ASN A 81 6.44 10.55 5.43
C ASN A 81 6.20 11.50 6.59
N THR A 82 5.04 11.38 7.23
CA THR A 82 4.65 12.17 8.40
C THR A 82 4.45 11.30 9.65
N GLN A 83 4.95 10.07 9.66
CA GLN A 83 4.80 9.13 10.76
C GLN A 83 5.74 9.40 11.95
N CYS A 84 6.67 10.36 11.81
CA CYS A 84 7.63 10.81 12.82
C CYS A 84 6.98 11.51 14.02
#